data_AF-W2XIT0-F1
#
_entry.id   AF-W2XIT0-F1
#
_cell.length_a   1.000
_cell.length_b   1.000
_cell.length_c   1.000
_cell.angle_alpha   90.00
_cell.angle_beta   90.00
_cell.angle_gamma   90.00
#
_symmetry.space_group_name_H-M   'P 1'
#
loop_
_entity.id
_entity.type
_entity.pdbx_description
1 polymer ?
#
loop_
_entity_poly.entity_id
_entity_poly.type
_entity_poly.pdbx_seq_one_letter_code
_entity_poly.pdbx_strand_id
1 'polypeptide(L)'
;MAAATLTGPLGPCFYFEKPGVRCITTTLLVDKIAKCIKGLMGESVAKTLGLVLLWAALEPKSSYDYELLPENLRLQIIQAYQDKGGNSSVNPVHRVPFHVVGEGGRLHLVEVRDIACDSEAGHSSTVADATTAHKDFAAMHSQFFGVKRYIGEVMSEVMRLRTEIQGELHTIKASVNKIAVQPVIRQILGSRVDATGERELNPPRIQRATVKLSKRPKDLFELLHEYEFGYAGVKPARDFTSVKRGANKFVYSRRKVLWDELLDLHKQGSQVTLLLTRYMLSTGGSFL
;
A
#
# COMPACT_ATOMS: atom_id res chain seq x y z
N MET A 1 19.40 13.51 -2.12
CA MET A 1 18.01 13.26 -2.56
C MET A 1 17.24 14.56 -2.90
N ALA A 2 17.86 15.56 -3.53
CA ALA A 2 17.19 16.83 -3.87
C ALA A 2 16.87 16.99 -5.37
N ALA A 3 17.63 16.34 -6.26
CA ALA A 3 17.43 16.46 -7.71
C ALA A 3 16.11 15.82 -8.19
N ALA A 4 15.66 14.74 -7.54
CA ALA A 4 14.39 14.08 -7.86
C ALA A 4 13.15 14.93 -7.50
N THR A 5 13.29 15.86 -6.56
CA THR A 5 12.19 16.70 -6.06
C THR A 5 11.75 17.74 -7.10
N LEU A 6 12.70 18.31 -7.85
CA LEU A 6 12.41 19.33 -8.88
C LEU A 6 11.98 18.74 -10.22
N THR A 7 12.29 17.47 -10.50
CA THR A 7 11.77 16.80 -11.71
C THR A 7 10.29 16.42 -11.58
N GLY A 8 9.71 16.42 -10.37
CA GLY A 8 8.32 16.01 -10.16
C GLY A 8 8.06 14.52 -10.43
N PRO A 9 6.85 14.01 -10.13
CA PRO A 9 6.43 12.62 -10.39
C PRO A 9 6.29 12.29 -11.89
N LEU A 10 6.51 13.27 -12.75
CA LEU A 10 6.33 13.20 -14.20
C LEU A 10 7.66 13.00 -14.97
N GLY A 11 8.81 13.01 -14.29
CA GLY A 11 10.11 12.78 -14.92
C GLY A 11 10.75 14.05 -15.51
N PRO A 12 11.77 13.91 -16.38
CA PRO A 12 12.51 15.04 -16.92
C PRO A 12 11.62 16.03 -17.70
N CYS A 13 11.89 17.32 -17.53
CA CYS A 13 11.08 18.40 -18.09
C CYS A 13 11.89 19.65 -18.42
N PHE A 14 11.41 20.40 -19.41
CA PHE A 14 11.85 21.75 -19.76
C PHE A 14 10.96 22.78 -19.09
N TYR A 15 11.51 23.98 -18.89
CA TYR A 15 10.83 25.13 -18.34
C TYR A 15 10.95 26.29 -19.31
N PHE A 16 9.81 26.84 -19.73
CA PHE A 16 9.74 27.94 -20.68
C PHE A 16 8.90 29.09 -20.12
N GLU A 17 9.25 30.31 -20.46
CA GLU A 17 8.43 31.48 -20.15
C GLU A 17 7.17 31.49 -21.01
N LYS A 18 6.02 31.80 -20.42
CA LYS A 18 4.77 31.99 -21.18
C LYS A 18 4.88 33.19 -22.11
N PRO A 19 4.41 33.07 -23.37
CA PRO A 19 4.35 34.21 -24.26
C PRO A 19 3.49 35.33 -23.65
N GLY A 20 4.01 36.56 -23.66
CA GLY A 20 3.31 37.75 -23.13
C GLY A 20 3.65 38.13 -21.68
N VAL A 21 4.43 37.34 -20.95
CA VAL A 21 4.86 37.69 -19.59
C VAL A 21 6.12 38.58 -19.63
N ARG A 22 5.96 39.89 -19.47
CA ARG A 22 7.09 40.86 -19.51
C ARG A 22 7.80 41.07 -18.17
N CYS A 23 7.24 40.58 -17.07
CA CYS A 23 7.79 40.81 -15.73
C CYS A 23 8.93 39.84 -15.36
N ILE A 24 9.10 38.74 -16.11
CA ILE A 24 10.23 37.83 -15.94
C ILE A 24 11.45 38.46 -16.62
N THR A 25 12.33 39.01 -15.80
CA THR A 25 13.58 39.64 -16.23
C THR A 25 14.77 38.84 -15.71
N THR A 26 15.90 38.93 -16.41
CA THR A 26 17.12 38.23 -15.97
C THR A 26 17.55 38.72 -14.58
N THR A 27 17.34 40.00 -14.26
CA THR A 27 17.60 40.56 -12.92
C THR A 27 16.70 39.95 -11.84
N LEU A 28 15.42 39.70 -12.13
CA LEU A 28 14.54 38.98 -11.21
C LEU A 28 15.03 37.54 -10.97
N LEU A 29 15.27 36.80 -12.06
CA LEU A 29 15.66 35.38 -11.96
C LEU A 29 17.02 35.21 -11.27
N VAL A 30 18.00 36.03 -11.63
CA VAL A 30 19.40 35.86 -11.21
C VAL A 30 19.70 36.59 -9.90
N ASP A 31 19.27 37.84 -9.74
CA ASP A 31 19.70 38.68 -8.60
C ASP A 31 18.75 38.60 -7.40
N LYS A 32 17.49 38.20 -7.62
CA LYS A 32 16.49 38.05 -6.54
C LYS A 32 16.23 36.59 -6.22
N ILE A 33 15.87 35.77 -7.21
CA ILE A 33 15.44 34.38 -6.99
C ILE A 33 16.66 33.44 -6.82
N ALA A 34 17.59 33.47 -7.76
CA ALA A 34 18.72 32.54 -7.82
C ALA A 34 20.04 33.17 -7.34
N LYS A 35 19.99 34.18 -6.47
CA LYS A 35 21.17 34.94 -6.01
C LYS A 35 22.30 34.04 -5.49
N CYS A 36 21.96 33.05 -4.66
CA CYS A 36 22.94 32.12 -4.11
C CYS A 36 23.53 31.20 -5.21
N ILE A 37 22.71 30.78 -6.17
CA ILE A 37 23.13 29.93 -7.30
C ILE A 37 24.07 30.72 -8.21
N LYS A 38 23.81 32.01 -8.44
CA LYS A 38 24.70 32.89 -9.21
C LYS A 38 26.11 32.91 -8.63
N GLY A 39 26.23 33.05 -7.31
CA GLY A 39 27.52 33.07 -6.62
C GLY A 39 28.29 31.74 -6.68
N LEU A 40 27.59 30.61 -6.83
CA LEU A 40 28.20 29.28 -6.80
C LEU A 40 28.45 28.68 -8.18
N MET A 41 27.54 28.89 -9.14
CA MET A 41 27.49 28.19 -10.42
C MET A 41 27.46 29.13 -11.63
N GLY A 42 27.52 30.44 -11.39
CA GLY A 42 27.48 31.46 -12.42
C GLY A 42 26.07 31.84 -12.89
N GLU A 43 26.02 32.89 -13.70
CA GLU A 43 24.78 33.53 -14.14
C GLU A 43 23.93 32.65 -15.06
N SER A 44 24.57 31.89 -15.96
CA SER A 44 23.85 31.00 -16.89
C SER A 44 23.02 29.94 -16.15
N VAL A 45 23.63 29.26 -15.18
CA VAL A 45 22.94 28.25 -14.36
C VAL A 45 21.88 28.89 -13.47
N ALA A 46 22.19 30.06 -12.89
CA ALA A 46 21.24 30.81 -12.07
C ALA A 46 20.00 31.24 -12.85
N LYS A 47 20.15 31.63 -14.12
CA LYS A 47 19.02 31.99 -14.98
C LYS A 47 18.12 30.78 -15.23
N THR A 48 18.70 29.64 -15.60
CA THR A 48 17.94 28.41 -15.84
C THR A 48 17.22 27.93 -14.58
N LEU A 49 17.93 27.82 -13.45
CA LEU A 49 17.34 27.35 -12.20
C LEU A 49 16.39 28.38 -11.58
N GLY A 50 16.61 29.67 -11.79
CA GLY A 50 15.68 30.72 -11.36
C GLY A 50 14.29 30.53 -11.96
N LEU A 51 14.20 30.11 -13.23
CA LEU A 51 12.93 29.82 -13.89
C LEU A 51 12.23 28.59 -13.27
N VAL A 52 13.00 27.55 -12.94
CA VAL A 52 12.49 26.35 -12.24
C VAL A 52 11.95 26.70 -10.86
N LEU A 53 12.68 27.53 -10.10
CA LEU A 53 12.29 27.97 -8.76
C LEU A 53 11.04 28.85 -8.81
N LEU A 54 10.92 29.73 -9.80
CA LEU A 54 9.71 30.53 -10.01
C LEU A 54 8.49 29.65 -10.29
N TRP A 55 8.65 28.66 -11.17
CA TRP A 55 7.58 27.69 -11.44
C TRP A 55 7.18 26.96 -10.15
N ALA A 56 8.15 26.40 -9.42
CA ALA A 56 7.88 25.61 -8.21
C ALA A 56 7.26 26.45 -7.08
N ALA A 57 7.54 27.75 -7.02
CA ALA A 57 6.99 28.63 -5.99
C ALA A 57 5.50 28.95 -6.21
N LEU A 58 5.07 29.01 -7.47
CA LEU A 58 3.70 29.36 -7.89
C LEU A 58 2.81 28.14 -8.12
N GLU A 59 3.37 26.93 -8.03
CA GLU A 59 2.63 25.69 -8.15
C GLU A 59 1.78 25.43 -6.89
N PRO A 60 0.48 25.09 -7.02
CA PRO A 60 -0.38 24.90 -5.86
C PRO A 60 0.04 23.68 -5.04
N LYS A 61 -0.04 23.81 -3.71
CA LYS A 61 0.34 22.75 -2.76
C LYS A 61 -0.49 21.47 -2.91
N SER A 62 -1.69 21.57 -3.47
CA SER A 62 -2.56 20.44 -3.75
C SER A 62 -2.07 19.56 -4.90
N SER A 63 -1.12 20.02 -5.71
CA SER A 63 -0.61 19.26 -6.86
C SER A 63 0.26 18.06 -6.47
N TYR A 64 0.84 18.06 -5.25
CA TYR A 64 1.79 17.03 -4.82
C TYR A 64 1.66 16.70 -3.33
N ASP A 65 1.87 15.43 -2.98
CA ASP A 65 1.88 14.95 -1.58
C ASP A 65 3.11 15.40 -0.77
N TYR A 66 4.01 16.16 -1.40
CA TYR A 66 5.27 16.63 -0.80
C TYR A 66 5.54 18.10 -1.14
N GLU A 67 6.32 18.75 -0.27
CA GLU A 67 6.67 20.16 -0.41
C GLU A 67 7.80 20.33 -1.46
N LEU A 68 7.54 21.11 -2.52
CA LEU A 68 8.51 21.38 -3.59
C LEU A 68 9.64 22.33 -3.15
N LEU A 69 9.30 23.32 -2.34
CA LEU A 69 10.21 24.36 -1.85
C LEU A 69 9.87 24.69 -0.40
N PRO A 70 10.87 24.91 0.47
CA PRO A 70 10.64 25.40 1.83
C PRO A 70 9.80 26.69 1.82
N GLU A 71 8.79 26.76 2.68
CA GLU A 71 7.83 27.87 2.74
C GLU A 71 8.47 29.27 2.75
N ASN A 72 9.56 29.47 3.49
CA ASN A 72 10.26 30.76 3.55
C ASN A 72 10.81 31.19 2.18
N LEU A 73 11.39 30.25 1.44
CA LEU A 73 11.93 30.50 0.11
C LEU A 73 10.80 30.74 -0.90
N ARG A 74 9.71 29.96 -0.79
CA ARG A 74 8.51 30.10 -1.62
C ARG A 74 7.92 31.51 -1.50
N LEU A 75 7.71 32.00 -0.27
CA LEU A 75 7.16 33.33 -0.02
C LEU A 75 8.08 34.45 -0.53
N GLN A 76 9.39 34.32 -0.35
CA GLN A 76 10.37 35.28 -0.88
C GLN A 76 10.32 35.39 -2.40
N ILE A 77 10.20 34.25 -3.10
CA ILE A 77 10.11 34.21 -4.57
C ILE A 77 8.80 34.83 -5.04
N ILE A 78 7.67 34.49 -4.40
CA ILE A 78 6.36 35.07 -4.73
C ILE A 78 6.38 36.58 -4.55
N GLN A 79 6.92 37.08 -3.44
CA GLN A 79 7.03 38.51 -3.18
C GLN A 79 7.90 39.21 -4.22
N ALA A 80 9.09 38.67 -4.51
CA ALA A 80 9.98 39.24 -5.52
C ALA A 80 9.34 39.30 -6.92
N TYR A 81 8.50 38.32 -7.26
CA TYR A 81 7.74 38.30 -8.51
C TYR A 81 6.59 39.32 -8.51
N GLN A 82 5.85 39.45 -7.41
CA GLN A 82 4.80 40.45 -7.24
C GLN A 82 5.34 41.89 -7.29
N ASP A 83 6.51 42.15 -6.70
CA ASP A 83 7.20 43.45 -6.74
C ASP A 83 7.54 43.90 -8.17
N LYS A 84 7.62 42.96 -9.12
CA LYS A 84 7.84 43.21 -10.56
C LYS A 84 6.54 43.26 -11.37
N GLY A 85 5.38 43.29 -10.72
CA GLY A 85 4.07 43.30 -11.36
C GLY A 85 3.59 41.91 -11.82
N GLY A 86 4.18 40.84 -11.27
CA GLY A 86 3.76 39.47 -11.54
C GLY A 86 2.45 39.10 -10.85
N ASN A 87 1.57 38.38 -11.56
CA ASN A 87 0.33 37.85 -11.00
C ASN A 87 0.59 36.48 -10.37
N SER A 88 0.44 36.36 -9.05
CA SER A 88 0.65 35.11 -8.31
C SER A 88 -0.46 34.06 -8.49
N SER A 89 -1.60 34.42 -9.09
CA SER A 89 -2.71 33.50 -9.33
C SER A 89 -2.47 32.55 -10.51
N VAL A 90 -1.55 32.90 -11.41
CA VAL A 90 -1.24 32.09 -12.61
C VAL A 90 0.25 31.88 -12.71
N ASN A 91 0.66 30.62 -12.85
CA ASN A 91 2.06 30.28 -13.06
C ASN A 91 2.52 30.80 -14.44
N PRO A 92 3.52 31.70 -14.51
CA PRO A 92 4.00 32.29 -15.76
C PRO A 92 4.99 31.38 -16.51
N VAL A 93 5.36 30.22 -15.93
CA VAL A 93 6.29 29.28 -16.53
C VAL A 93 5.54 28.03 -16.98
N HIS A 94 5.78 27.61 -18.22
CA HIS A 94 5.36 26.32 -18.74
C HIS A 94 6.37 25.25 -18.37
N ARG A 95 5.88 24.16 -17.75
CA ARG A 95 6.64 22.94 -17.53
C ARG A 95 6.26 21.92 -18.61
N VAL A 96 7.20 21.58 -19.48
CA VAL A 96 6.99 20.67 -20.62
C VAL A 96 7.77 19.39 -20.37
N PRO A 97 7.12 18.23 -20.16
CA PRO A 97 7.82 16.96 -20.03
C PRO A 97 8.54 16.61 -21.33
N PHE A 98 9.72 15.97 -21.23
CA PHE A 98 10.43 15.44 -22.39
C PHE A 98 10.89 14.01 -22.13
N HIS A 99 11.16 13.28 -23.21
CA HIS A 99 11.79 11.97 -23.12
C HIS A 99 13.09 11.94 -23.91
N VAL A 100 13.90 10.95 -23.58
CA VAL A 100 15.27 10.81 -24.05
C VAL A 100 15.34 9.63 -25.01
N VAL A 101 15.70 9.88 -26.26
CA VAL A 101 15.87 8.86 -27.30
C VAL A 101 17.34 8.79 -27.70
N GLY A 102 17.88 7.58 -27.80
CA GLY A 102 19.21 7.33 -28.33
C GLY A 102 19.11 6.77 -29.75
N GLU A 103 19.70 7.46 -30.73
CA GLU A 103 19.82 6.96 -32.11
C GLU A 103 21.27 7.12 -32.58
N GLY A 104 21.92 6.02 -32.96
CA GLY A 104 23.25 6.05 -33.58
C GLY A 104 24.34 6.79 -32.77
N GLY A 105 24.28 6.74 -31.43
CA GLY A 105 25.21 7.46 -30.56
C GLY A 105 24.88 8.94 -30.32
N ARG A 106 23.73 9.42 -30.82
CA ARG A 106 23.19 10.76 -30.52
C ARG A 106 22.01 10.67 -29.57
N LEU A 107 21.92 11.67 -28.70
CA LEU A 107 20.85 11.84 -27.71
C LEU A 107 19.87 12.89 -28.21
N HIS A 108 18.60 12.50 -28.35
CA HIS A 108 17.49 13.36 -28.74
C HIS A 108 16.55 13.58 -27.55
N LEU A 109 16.32 14.83 -27.19
CA LEU A 109 15.36 15.23 -26.17
C LEU A 109 14.08 15.67 -26.89
N VAL A 110 13.01 14.89 -26.78
CA VAL A 110 11.77 15.13 -27.53
C VAL A 110 10.69 15.62 -26.57
N GLU A 111 10.17 16.82 -26.85
CA GLU A 111 9.07 17.45 -26.10
C GLU A 111 7.80 16.60 -26.18
N VAL A 112 7.12 16.43 -25.06
CA VAL A 112 5.80 15.81 -24.98
C VAL A 112 4.79 16.94 -24.82
N ARG A 113 4.08 17.28 -25.90
CA ARG A 113 2.99 18.26 -25.86
C ARG A 113 1.67 17.56 -25.55
N ASP A 114 0.90 18.09 -24.61
CA ASP A 114 -0.49 17.68 -24.41
C ASP A 114 -1.28 18.12 -25.66
N ILE A 115 -1.89 17.18 -26.38
CA ILE A 115 -2.73 17.45 -27.56
C ILE A 115 -4.11 18.01 -27.15
N ALA A 116 -4.35 18.19 -25.85
CA ALA A 116 -5.55 18.85 -25.36
C ALA A 116 -5.35 20.37 -25.40
N CYS A 117 -6.07 21.02 -26.31
CA CYS A 117 -6.08 22.46 -26.63
C CYS A 117 -4.97 22.92 -27.58
N ASP A 118 -5.14 22.61 -28.87
CA ASP A 118 -4.87 23.56 -29.96
C ASP A 118 -5.57 23.04 -31.24
N SER A 119 -6.90 23.14 -31.24
CA SER A 119 -7.59 23.39 -32.52
C SER A 119 -7.47 24.88 -32.74
N GLU A 120 -6.47 25.36 -33.49
CA GLU A 120 -6.57 26.41 -34.51
C GLU A 120 -5.21 26.65 -35.20
N ALA A 121 -5.27 26.65 -36.53
CA ALA A 121 -4.34 27.26 -37.50
C ALA A 121 -2.86 26.82 -37.52
N GLY A 122 -2.49 26.13 -38.60
CA GLY A 122 -1.15 25.59 -38.82
C GLY A 122 -0.09 26.57 -39.27
N HIS A 123 1.15 26.06 -39.29
CA HIS A 123 2.23 26.46 -40.21
C HIS A 123 3.10 25.23 -40.50
N SER A 124 3.36 25.02 -41.78
CA SER A 124 4.04 23.87 -42.39
C SER A 124 5.56 23.87 -42.15
N SER A 125 6.15 22.68 -41.99
CA SER A 125 7.41 22.34 -42.69
C SER A 125 7.63 20.82 -42.75
N THR A 126 7.41 20.28 -43.95
CA THR A 126 8.16 19.20 -44.63
C THR A 126 9.04 18.25 -43.79
N VAL A 127 8.53 17.05 -43.47
CA VAL A 127 9.20 15.72 -43.55
C VAL A 127 8.11 14.64 -43.63
N ALA A 128 7.79 14.13 -44.82
CA ALA A 128 6.59 13.32 -45.04
C ALA A 128 6.73 11.80 -44.79
N ASP A 129 7.85 11.31 -44.25
CA ASP A 129 8.05 9.84 -44.10
C ASP A 129 8.32 9.38 -42.65
N ALA A 130 8.83 10.25 -41.77
CA ALA A 130 9.00 9.95 -40.33
C ALA A 130 7.71 10.18 -39.51
N THR A 131 6.74 10.92 -40.06
CA THR A 131 5.57 11.40 -39.31
C THR A 131 4.58 10.31 -38.92
N THR A 132 4.52 9.19 -39.64
CA THR A 132 3.62 8.07 -39.29
C THR A 132 4.10 7.37 -38.02
N ALA A 133 5.39 7.03 -37.94
CA ALA A 133 5.99 6.45 -36.73
C ALA A 133 5.91 7.42 -35.54
N HIS A 134 6.12 8.72 -35.75
CA HIS A 134 5.97 9.74 -34.70
C HIS A 134 4.51 9.93 -34.24
N LYS A 135 3.52 9.81 -35.15
CA LYS A 135 2.09 9.85 -34.81
C LYS A 135 1.65 8.60 -34.07
N ASP A 136 2.09 7.42 -34.51
CA ASP A 136 1.82 6.14 -33.85
C ASP A 136 2.47 6.09 -32.46
N PHE A 137 3.68 6.63 -32.33
CA PHE A 137 4.37 6.78 -31.06
C PHE A 137 3.69 7.80 -30.13
N ALA A 138 3.25 8.95 -30.65
CA ALA A 138 2.46 9.91 -29.88
C ALA A 138 1.13 9.28 -29.38
N ALA A 139 0.46 8.49 -30.22
CA ALA A 139 -0.76 7.77 -29.86
C ALA A 139 -0.50 6.68 -28.78
N MET A 140 0.57 5.89 -28.91
CA MET A 140 0.99 4.94 -27.88
C MET A 140 1.32 5.64 -26.55
N HIS A 141 1.94 6.83 -26.61
CA HIS A 141 2.23 7.62 -25.42
C HIS A 141 0.98 8.23 -24.77
N SER A 142 0.00 8.68 -25.55
CA SER A 142 -1.32 9.07 -25.00
C SER A 142 -1.99 7.92 -24.26
N GLN A 143 -1.88 6.68 -24.78
CA GLN A 143 -2.35 5.50 -24.08
C GLN A 143 -1.57 5.25 -22.78
N PHE A 144 -0.24 5.39 -22.81
CA PHE A 144 0.60 5.22 -21.62
C PHE A 144 0.30 6.24 -20.51
N PHE A 145 0.03 7.50 -20.87
CA PHE A 145 -0.40 8.52 -19.90
C PHE A 145 -1.81 8.25 -19.35
N GLY A 146 -2.71 7.72 -20.18
CA GLY A 146 -4.01 7.20 -19.72
C GLY A 146 -3.84 6.07 -18.71
N VAL A 147 -2.97 5.11 -19.00
CA VAL A 147 -2.63 4.00 -18.09
C VAL A 147 -2.00 4.51 -16.79
N LYS A 148 -1.11 5.52 -16.85
CA LYS A 148 -0.50 6.11 -15.64
C LYS A 148 -1.54 6.80 -14.74
N ARG A 149 -2.52 7.50 -15.32
CA ARG A 149 -3.65 8.09 -14.56
C ARG A 149 -4.51 7.00 -13.93
N TYR A 150 -4.85 5.97 -14.69
CA TYR A 150 -5.59 4.82 -14.20
C TYR A 150 -4.88 4.11 -13.04
N ILE A 151 -3.55 3.94 -13.12
CA ILE A 151 -2.76 3.38 -12.01
C ILE A 151 -2.84 4.27 -10.76
N GLY A 152 -2.86 5.59 -10.93
CA GLY A 152 -3.06 6.52 -9.81
C GLY A 152 -4.43 6.38 -9.14
N GLU A 153 -5.49 6.23 -9.94
CA GLU A 153 -6.85 5.99 -9.45
C GLU A 153 -6.96 4.64 -8.73
N VAL A 154 -6.41 3.58 -9.31
CA VAL A 154 -6.37 2.23 -8.70
C VAL A 154 -5.56 2.25 -7.40
N MET A 155 -4.42 2.93 -7.36
CA MET A 155 -3.63 3.07 -6.12
C MET A 155 -4.41 3.80 -5.03
N SER A 156 -5.18 4.84 -5.39
CA SER A 156 -6.02 5.59 -4.45
C SER A 156 -7.13 4.70 -3.89
N GLU A 157 -7.80 3.90 -4.73
CA GLU A 157 -8.79 2.91 -4.30
C GLU A 157 -8.18 1.82 -3.43
N VAL A 158 -6.98 1.32 -3.76
CA VAL A 158 -6.27 0.32 -2.95
C VAL A 158 -5.93 0.90 -1.57
N MET A 159 -5.47 2.15 -1.50
CA MET A 159 -5.22 2.81 -0.21
C MET A 159 -6.51 3.00 0.58
N ARG A 160 -7.61 3.41 -0.06
CA ARG A 160 -8.93 3.53 0.56
C ARG A 160 -9.39 2.20 1.14
N LEU A 161 -9.38 1.13 0.34
CA LEU A 161 -9.73 -0.22 0.77
C LEU A 161 -8.85 -0.69 1.93
N ARG A 162 -7.54 -0.40 1.90
CA ARG A 162 -6.65 -0.73 3.01
C ARG A 162 -7.06 -0.04 4.31
N THR A 163 -7.41 1.25 4.25
CA THR A 163 -7.88 1.98 5.44
C THR A 163 -9.22 1.45 5.96
N GLU A 164 -10.13 1.09 5.06
CA GLU A 164 -11.43 0.49 5.38
C GLU A 164 -11.27 -0.86 6.08
N ILE A 165 -10.48 -1.78 5.50
CA ILE A 165 -10.15 -3.08 6.09
C ILE A 165 -9.48 -2.93 7.46
N GLN A 166 -8.57 -1.95 7.61
CA GLN A 166 -7.93 -1.70 8.90
C GLN A 166 -8.94 -1.24 9.97
N GLY A 167 -9.92 -0.41 9.60
CA GLY A 167 -11.01 0.00 10.50
C GLY A 167 -11.92 -1.15 10.89
N GLU A 168 -12.28 -2.00 9.93
CA GLU A 168 -13.08 -3.20 10.18
C GLU A 168 -12.36 -4.18 11.10
N LEU A 169 -11.07 -4.47 10.85
CA LEU A 169 -10.26 -5.32 11.71
C LEU A 169 -10.17 -4.77 13.14
N HIS A 170 -10.08 -3.44 13.30
CA HIS A 170 -10.08 -2.83 14.62
C HIS A 170 -11.42 -3.01 15.34
N THR A 171 -12.53 -2.88 14.61
CA THR A 171 -13.89 -3.11 15.11
C THR A 171 -14.10 -4.56 15.51
N ILE A 172 -13.65 -5.51 14.68
CA ILE A 172 -13.70 -6.94 14.96
C ILE A 172 -12.83 -7.28 16.18
N LYS A 173 -11.61 -6.73 16.27
CA LYS A 173 -10.75 -6.91 17.43
C LYS A 173 -11.43 -6.41 18.72
N ALA A 174 -12.11 -5.27 18.65
CA ALA A 174 -12.84 -4.71 19.79
C ALA A 174 -14.05 -5.56 20.18
N SER A 175 -14.82 -6.09 19.22
CA SER A 175 -15.96 -6.97 19.49
C SER A 175 -15.52 -8.32 20.06
N VAL A 176 -14.46 -8.93 19.52
CA VAL A 176 -13.86 -10.17 20.04
C VAL A 176 -13.34 -9.98 21.46
N ASN A 177 -12.67 -8.87 21.75
CA ASN A 177 -12.22 -8.56 23.11
C ASN A 177 -13.41 -8.40 24.08
N LYS A 178 -14.52 -7.79 23.65
CA LYS A 178 -15.75 -7.71 24.47
C LYS A 178 -16.35 -9.09 24.74
N ILE A 179 -16.34 -9.99 23.76
CA ILE A 179 -16.81 -11.38 23.92
C ILE A 179 -15.88 -12.16 24.87
N ALA A 180 -14.57 -11.99 24.73
CA ALA A 180 -13.57 -12.67 25.58
C ALA A 180 -13.64 -12.22 27.04
N VAL A 181 -14.01 -10.96 27.30
CA VAL A 181 -14.15 -10.39 28.65
C VAL A 181 -15.54 -10.64 29.25
N GLN A 182 -16.55 -11.03 28.45
CA GLN A 182 -17.85 -11.40 28.99
C GLN A 182 -17.77 -12.75 29.74
N PRO A 183 -18.21 -12.81 31.01
CA PRO A 183 -18.30 -14.07 31.73
C PRO A 183 -19.33 -14.97 31.04
N VAL A 184 -18.90 -16.17 30.61
CA VAL A 184 -19.77 -17.17 29.99
C VAL A 184 -20.80 -17.66 31.01
N ILE A 185 -22.03 -17.15 30.94
CA ILE A 185 -23.18 -17.68 31.69
C ILE A 185 -23.82 -18.79 30.84
N ARG A 186 -23.46 -20.05 31.11
CA ARG A 186 -24.21 -21.21 30.59
C ARG A 186 -25.39 -21.49 31.53
N GLN A 187 -26.57 -20.98 31.21
CA GLN A 187 -27.81 -21.56 31.75
C GLN A 187 -28.05 -22.89 31.05
N ILE A 188 -27.70 -23.99 31.73
CA ILE A 188 -28.16 -25.32 31.33
C ILE A 188 -29.59 -25.44 31.87
N LEU A 189 -30.57 -25.29 30.99
CA LEU A 189 -31.95 -25.71 31.27
C LEU A 189 -31.97 -27.25 31.31
N GLY A 190 -31.56 -27.81 32.44
CA GLY A 190 -31.78 -29.21 32.75
C GLY A 190 -33.24 -29.39 33.15
N SER A 191 -34.13 -29.59 32.17
CA SER A 191 -35.46 -30.13 32.45
C SER A 191 -35.30 -31.60 32.78
N ARG A 192 -35.33 -31.92 34.08
CA ARG A 192 -35.68 -33.25 34.56
C ARG A 192 -36.82 -33.04 35.54
N VAL A 193 -38.01 -33.46 35.12
CA VAL A 193 -39.19 -33.50 35.97
C VAL A 193 -39.05 -34.76 36.81
N ASP A 194 -38.73 -34.60 38.10
CA ASP A 194 -38.99 -35.62 39.11
C ASP A 194 -40.24 -35.20 39.89
N ALA A 195 -41.17 -36.13 40.05
CA ALA A 195 -42.50 -35.91 40.60
C ALA A 195 -42.50 -35.96 42.14
N THR A 196 -41.86 -35.00 42.82
CA THR A 196 -42.18 -34.66 44.22
C THR A 196 -41.70 -33.23 44.48
N GLY A 197 -42.61 -32.33 44.79
CA GLY A 197 -42.38 -30.88 44.84
C GLY A 197 -41.61 -30.40 46.07
N GLU A 198 -40.30 -30.60 46.10
CA GLU A 198 -39.42 -30.03 47.12
C GLU A 198 -38.24 -29.32 46.42
N ARG A 199 -38.19 -27.98 46.54
CA ARG A 199 -37.25 -27.10 45.83
C ARG A 199 -35.94 -27.00 46.60
N GLU A 200 -35.01 -27.92 46.36
CA GLU A 200 -33.65 -27.82 46.89
C GLU A 200 -32.79 -26.91 45.99
N LEU A 201 -32.38 -25.75 46.53
CA LEU A 201 -31.47 -24.80 45.89
C LEU A 201 -30.05 -25.37 45.82
N ASN A 202 -29.76 -26.20 44.83
CA ASN A 202 -28.37 -26.53 44.50
C ASN A 202 -27.70 -25.38 43.73
N PRO A 203 -26.55 -24.84 44.17
CA PRO A 203 -25.83 -23.82 43.41
C PRO A 203 -25.32 -24.40 42.07
N PRO A 204 -25.18 -23.58 41.02
CA PRO A 204 -24.82 -24.05 39.69
C PRO A 204 -23.41 -24.65 39.72
N ARG A 205 -23.33 -25.97 39.63
CA ARG A 205 -22.06 -26.69 39.52
C ARG A 205 -21.47 -26.37 38.15
N ILE A 206 -20.48 -25.47 38.11
CA ILE A 206 -19.67 -25.19 36.91
C ILE A 206 -18.97 -26.50 36.52
N GLN A 207 -19.57 -27.28 35.63
CA GLN A 207 -18.93 -28.45 35.06
C GLN A 207 -17.80 -27.95 34.16
N ARG A 208 -16.57 -28.03 34.67
CA ARG A 208 -15.35 -27.82 33.86
C ARG A 208 -15.43 -28.75 32.66
N ALA A 209 -15.35 -28.17 31.45
CA ALA A 209 -15.39 -28.92 30.21
C ALA A 209 -14.44 -30.12 30.28
N THR A 210 -15.01 -31.32 30.26
CA THR A 210 -14.24 -32.57 30.36
C THR A 210 -13.34 -32.67 29.14
N VAL A 211 -12.06 -32.94 29.37
CA VAL A 211 -11.06 -33.01 28.30
C VAL A 211 -11.39 -34.18 27.37
N LYS A 212 -11.70 -33.89 26.09
CA LYS A 212 -12.13 -34.88 25.11
C LYS A 212 -11.27 -34.78 23.86
N LEU A 213 -10.84 -35.94 23.37
CA LEU A 213 -10.28 -36.10 22.03
C LEU A 213 -11.42 -36.44 21.05
N SER A 214 -11.23 -36.11 19.78
CA SER A 214 -12.15 -36.42 18.69
C SER A 214 -12.45 -37.91 18.65
N LYS A 215 -13.69 -38.30 18.35
CA LYS A 215 -14.05 -39.73 18.31
C LYS A 215 -13.51 -40.43 17.07
N ARG A 216 -13.50 -39.74 15.92
CA ARG A 216 -13.07 -40.24 14.61
C ARG A 216 -12.44 -39.09 13.82
N PRO A 217 -11.12 -38.89 13.89
CA PRO A 217 -10.46 -37.89 13.07
C PRO A 217 -10.61 -38.31 11.61
N LYS A 218 -11.11 -37.41 10.76
CA LYS A 218 -11.36 -37.69 9.34
C LYS A 218 -10.06 -37.83 8.56
N ASP A 219 -9.04 -37.07 8.94
CA ASP A 219 -7.76 -36.99 8.24
C ASP A 219 -6.60 -36.73 9.21
N LEU A 220 -5.38 -36.70 8.64
CA LEU A 220 -4.16 -36.40 9.38
C LEU A 220 -4.14 -34.96 9.90
N PHE A 221 -4.84 -34.04 9.22
CA PHE A 221 -4.97 -32.64 9.62
C PHE A 221 -5.67 -32.53 10.97
N GLU A 222 -6.85 -33.12 11.13
CA GLU A 222 -7.62 -33.08 12.38
C GLU A 222 -6.82 -33.67 13.55
N LEU A 223 -6.03 -34.71 13.27
CA LEU A 223 -5.23 -35.38 14.28
C LEU A 223 -4.01 -34.56 14.74
N LEU A 224 -3.35 -33.84 13.82
CA LEU A 224 -2.25 -32.94 14.16
C LEU A 224 -2.78 -31.65 14.79
N HIS A 225 -3.88 -31.10 14.28
CA HIS A 225 -4.55 -29.93 14.82
C HIS A 225 -5.01 -30.17 16.26
N GLU A 226 -5.56 -31.34 16.56
CA GLU A 226 -5.89 -31.73 17.94
C GLU A 226 -4.66 -31.77 18.87
N TYR A 227 -3.50 -32.17 18.34
CA TYR A 227 -2.26 -32.21 19.10
C TYR A 227 -1.72 -30.81 19.41
N GLU A 228 -1.73 -29.93 18.43
CA GLU A 228 -1.12 -28.59 18.51
C GLU A 228 -2.05 -27.53 19.11
N PHE A 229 -3.32 -27.54 18.71
CA PHE A 229 -4.31 -26.51 19.07
C PHE A 229 -5.47 -27.04 19.93
N GLY A 230 -5.73 -28.35 19.87
CA GLY A 230 -6.81 -29.00 20.63
C GLY A 230 -8.07 -29.25 19.81
N TYR A 231 -9.08 -29.83 20.47
CA TYR A 231 -10.34 -30.24 19.85
C TYR A 231 -11.52 -29.55 20.56
N ALA A 232 -12.44 -28.98 19.79
CA ALA A 232 -13.68 -28.36 20.28
C ALA A 232 -13.47 -27.29 21.39
N GLY A 233 -12.43 -26.46 21.27
CA GLY A 233 -12.11 -25.39 22.23
C GLY A 233 -11.51 -25.89 23.55
N VAL A 234 -11.07 -27.14 23.59
CA VAL A 234 -10.41 -27.75 24.74
C VAL A 234 -8.89 -27.69 24.56
N LYS A 235 -8.15 -27.67 25.68
CA LYS A 235 -6.68 -27.64 25.74
C LYS A 235 -6.05 -28.60 24.70
N PRO A 236 -4.93 -28.24 24.05
CA PRO A 236 -4.24 -29.12 23.09
C PRO A 236 -3.72 -30.41 23.72
N ALA A 237 -3.67 -31.49 22.92
CA ALA A 237 -3.27 -32.81 23.41
C ALA A 237 -1.80 -32.87 23.87
N ARG A 238 -0.92 -32.04 23.29
CA ARG A 238 0.48 -31.89 23.75
C ARG A 238 0.58 -31.46 25.22
N ASP A 239 -0.37 -30.65 25.68
CA ASP A 239 -0.38 -30.06 27.04
C ASP A 239 -1.24 -30.86 28.04
N PHE A 240 -1.59 -32.10 27.71
CA PHE A 240 -2.35 -32.97 28.61
C PHE A 240 -1.49 -33.40 29.80
N THR A 241 -2.01 -33.17 31.00
CA THR A 241 -1.46 -33.71 32.25
C THR A 241 -1.73 -35.21 32.35
N SER A 242 -0.98 -35.95 33.18
CA SER A 242 -1.14 -37.40 33.38
C SER A 242 -2.59 -37.81 33.65
N VAL A 243 -3.30 -37.06 34.49
CA VAL A 243 -4.72 -37.25 34.80
C VAL A 243 -5.61 -37.14 33.55
N LYS A 244 -5.36 -36.14 32.70
CA LYS A 244 -6.12 -35.91 31.45
C LYS A 244 -5.82 -36.96 30.38
N ARG A 245 -4.57 -37.44 30.32
CA ARG A 245 -4.19 -38.58 29.48
C ARG A 245 -4.88 -39.86 29.95
N GLY A 246 -4.95 -40.09 31.26
CA GLY A 246 -5.65 -41.22 31.86
C GLY A 246 -7.14 -41.26 31.49
N ALA A 247 -7.81 -40.10 31.49
CA ALA A 247 -9.21 -39.99 31.08
C ALA A 247 -9.46 -40.39 29.61
N ASN A 248 -8.46 -40.26 28.73
CA ASN A 248 -8.53 -40.67 27.33
C ASN A 248 -7.45 -41.72 26.98
N LYS A 249 -7.09 -42.60 27.92
CA LYS A 249 -5.88 -43.46 27.85
C LYS A 249 -5.73 -44.18 26.52
N PHE A 250 -6.77 -44.86 26.07
CA PHE A 250 -6.72 -45.68 24.86
C PHE A 250 -6.59 -44.84 23.59
N VAL A 251 -7.33 -43.74 23.49
CA VAL A 251 -7.30 -42.85 22.33
C VAL A 251 -5.97 -42.10 22.26
N TYR A 252 -5.52 -41.57 23.40
CA TYR A 252 -4.26 -40.86 23.52
C TYR A 252 -3.07 -41.78 23.20
N SER A 253 -3.02 -42.99 23.77
CA SER A 253 -1.90 -43.92 23.55
C SER A 253 -1.75 -44.32 22.09
N ARG A 254 -2.85 -44.53 21.36
CA ARG A 254 -2.81 -44.88 19.94
C ARG A 254 -2.34 -43.71 19.07
N ARG A 255 -2.79 -42.50 19.40
CA ARG A 255 -2.44 -41.27 18.66
C ARG A 255 -1.02 -40.80 18.96
N LYS A 256 -0.53 -41.04 20.17
CA LYS A 256 0.80 -40.65 20.60
C LYS A 256 1.91 -41.23 19.71
N VAL A 257 1.79 -42.50 19.31
CA VAL A 257 2.77 -43.14 18.41
C VAL A 257 2.88 -42.38 17.09
N LEU A 258 1.74 -41.96 16.53
CA LEU A 258 1.73 -41.19 15.28
C LEU A 258 2.25 -39.76 15.47
N TRP A 259 1.88 -39.09 16.56
CA TRP A 259 2.37 -37.76 16.87
C TRP A 259 3.89 -37.74 17.08
N ASP A 260 4.42 -38.72 17.80
CA ASP A 260 5.86 -38.85 18.06
C ASP A 260 6.62 -39.09 16.72
N GLU A 261 6.13 -39.97 15.84
CA GLU A 261 6.73 -40.23 14.53
C GLU A 261 6.74 -38.99 13.62
N LEU A 262 5.62 -38.25 13.57
CA LEU A 262 5.53 -37.01 12.79
C LEU A 262 6.47 -35.92 13.31
N LEU A 263 6.62 -35.81 14.64
CA LEU A 263 7.54 -34.86 15.26
C LEU A 263 8.99 -35.23 14.96
N ASP A 264 9.34 -36.52 14.94
CA ASP A 264 10.69 -36.95 14.62
C ASP A 264 11.01 -36.79 13.13
N LEU A 265 10.05 -37.08 12.23
CA LEU A 265 10.17 -36.76 10.81
C LEU A 265 10.30 -35.25 10.55
N HIS A 266 9.60 -34.42 11.33
CA HIS A 266 9.73 -32.96 11.27
C HIS A 266 11.13 -32.49 11.68
N LYS A 267 11.68 -33.00 12.79
CA LYS A 267 13.04 -32.68 13.23
C LYS A 267 14.11 -33.14 12.24
N GLN A 268 13.86 -34.24 11.54
CA GLN A 268 14.76 -34.79 10.51
C GLN A 268 14.67 -34.06 9.16
N GLY A 269 13.78 -33.06 9.02
CA GLY A 269 13.67 -32.26 7.80
C GLY A 269 13.14 -33.04 6.59
N SER A 270 12.36 -34.11 6.81
CA SER A 270 11.85 -34.95 5.72
C SER A 270 10.95 -34.15 4.77
N GLN A 271 11.13 -34.39 3.46
CA GLN A 271 10.30 -33.81 2.39
C GLN A 271 8.81 -34.12 2.56
N VAL A 272 8.48 -35.26 3.20
CA VAL A 272 7.10 -35.65 3.53
C VAL A 272 6.47 -34.64 4.50
N THR A 273 7.23 -34.15 5.48
CA THR A 273 6.75 -33.13 6.42
C THR A 273 6.60 -31.78 5.73
N LEU A 274 7.49 -31.41 4.81
CA LEU A 274 7.35 -30.17 4.03
C LEU A 274 6.10 -30.21 3.13
N LEU A 275 5.82 -31.34 2.50
CA LEU A 275 4.60 -31.57 1.73
C LEU A 275 3.36 -31.51 2.60
N LEU A 276 3.40 -32.11 3.80
CA LEU A 276 2.32 -32.02 4.78
C LEU A 276 2.12 -30.58 5.25
N THR A 277 3.15 -29.88 5.71
CA THR A 277 3.04 -28.47 6.13
C THR A 277 2.55 -27.57 5.01
N ARG A 278 3.00 -27.78 3.77
CA ARG A 278 2.52 -27.06 2.58
C ARG A 278 1.05 -27.36 2.28
N TYR A 279 0.63 -28.62 2.40
CA TYR A 279 -0.77 -29.02 2.27
C TYR A 279 -1.63 -28.38 3.38
N MET A 280 -1.19 -28.42 4.64
CA MET A 280 -1.91 -27.86 5.79
C MET A 280 -2.04 -26.33 5.72
N LEU A 281 -1.03 -25.63 5.19
CA LEU A 281 -1.08 -24.18 4.92
C LEU A 281 -1.96 -23.86 3.70
N SER A 282 -1.98 -24.72 2.68
CA SER A 282 -2.74 -24.52 1.45
C SER A 282 -4.24 -24.80 1.61
N THR A 283 -4.63 -25.71 2.50
CA THR A 283 -6.04 -26.14 2.62
C THR A 283 -6.82 -25.41 3.71
N GLY A 284 -6.22 -24.42 4.41
CA GLY A 284 -6.91 -23.41 5.23
C GLY A 284 -8.24 -23.87 5.82
N GLY A 285 -8.22 -24.93 6.64
CA GLY A 285 -9.38 -25.44 7.37
C GLY A 285 -10.67 -25.67 6.57
N SER A 286 -10.60 -25.95 5.26
CA SER A 286 -11.80 -26.16 4.44
C SER A 286 -11.78 -27.52 3.76
N PHE A 287 -12.31 -28.52 4.45
CA PHE A 287 -13.02 -29.64 3.84
C PHE A 287 -14.27 -29.90 4.68
N LEU A 288 -15.41 -30.02 3.99
CA LEU A 288 -16.78 -30.28 4.47
C LEU A 288 -16.93 -31.06 5.81
#